data_AF-A0A2V9Q982-F1
#
_entry.id   AF-A0A2V9Q982-F1
#
_cell.length_a   1.000
_cell.length_b   1.000
_cell.length_c   1.000
_cell.angle_alpha   90.00
_cell.angle_beta   90.00
_cell.angle_gamma   90.00
#
_symmetry.space_group_name_H-M   'P 1'
#
loop_
_entity.id
_entity.type
_entity.pdbx_description
1 polymer ?
#
loop_
_entity_poly.entity_id
_entity_poly.type
_entity_poly.pdbx_seq_one_letter_code
_entity_poly.pdbx_strand_id
1 'polypeptide(L)'
;MSIELKVYDNGDHTCLIWLPSDQAAIPHCRGFAIERTRNGEKPNYLHGFVGFSDKDKLDPNNPWKFPVQRYMWWDYDVKLGDSLQYRVVPVVGKDKDNLYLKDGLASALTPVMIITGQFTPHLSAYFNKGIVSAQWVSRALDVAPKGQKIKDLIGTVDNPLRDALSGLLRPEIISLLDDAKKNGGKLFAALYELNDPELIAKLETFGQDCNLILANGAFKPPDNDENKAIRAVLKTKVRVFDRIVSSGHFAHDKFVVVCDSNRKPLKVLTGSTNWTITGLCTQANNGLIIDDPAVAQDFLDAW
;
A
#
# COMPACT_ATOMS: atom_id res chain seq x y z
N MET A 1 -5.41 29.68 20.27
CA MET A 1 -5.34 28.21 20.15
C MET A 1 -5.98 27.81 18.83
N SER A 2 -5.19 27.28 17.89
CA SER A 2 -5.67 26.65 16.65
C SER A 2 -5.15 25.22 16.58
N ILE A 3 -5.77 24.36 15.77
CA ILE A 3 -5.23 23.02 15.50
C ILE A 3 -4.11 23.12 14.45
N GLU A 4 -2.97 22.50 14.74
CA GLU A 4 -1.92 22.22 13.76
C GLU A 4 -2.22 20.87 13.12
N LEU A 5 -2.32 20.85 11.78
CA LEU A 5 -2.60 19.64 10.99
C LEU A 5 -1.41 19.34 10.07
N LYS A 6 -0.92 18.11 10.11
CA LYS A 6 0.03 17.54 9.15
C LYS A 6 -0.64 16.41 8.39
N VAL A 7 -0.34 16.33 7.11
CA VAL A 7 -0.90 15.32 6.20
C VAL A 7 0.23 14.63 5.46
N TYR A 8 0.18 13.30 5.42
CA TYR A 8 1.15 12.43 4.76
C TYR A 8 0.38 11.48 3.85
N ASP A 9 0.75 11.44 2.57
CA ASP A 9 0.13 10.55 1.60
C ASP A 9 1.14 9.54 1.06
N ASN A 10 0.64 8.36 0.69
CA ASN A 10 1.43 7.32 0.04
C ASN A 10 0.76 6.76 -1.23
N GLY A 11 -0.22 7.49 -1.79
CA GLY A 11 -1.04 7.08 -2.92
C GLY A 11 -2.20 6.15 -2.56
N ASP A 12 -2.05 5.25 -1.59
CA ASP A 12 -3.07 4.26 -1.19
C ASP A 12 -4.02 4.77 -0.11
N HIS A 13 -3.50 5.58 0.81
CA HIS A 13 -4.24 6.20 1.89
C HIS A 13 -3.50 7.44 2.42
N THR A 14 -4.26 8.37 2.97
CA THR A 14 -3.71 9.62 3.50
C THR A 14 -3.79 9.64 5.02
N CYS A 15 -2.64 9.77 5.69
CA CYS A 15 -2.53 9.97 7.13
C CYS A 15 -2.72 11.44 7.49
N LEU A 16 -3.59 11.71 8.44
CA LEU A 16 -3.76 13.02 9.06
C LEU A 16 -3.34 12.92 10.52
N ILE A 17 -2.52 13.87 10.98
CA ILE A 17 -2.08 13.98 12.38
C ILE A 17 -2.28 15.42 12.81
N TRP A 18 -2.92 15.62 13.96
CA TRP A 18 -3.20 16.96 14.44
C TRP A 18 -3.07 17.11 15.94
N LEU A 19 -2.72 18.33 16.38
CA LEU A 19 -2.62 18.69 17.80
C LEU A 19 -3.06 20.14 18.00
N PRO A 20 -3.58 20.52 19.19
CA PRO A 20 -3.66 21.92 19.58
C PRO A 20 -2.26 22.57 19.55
N SER A 21 -2.13 23.74 18.95
CA SER A 21 -0.85 24.48 18.81
C SER A 21 -0.14 24.77 20.14
N ASP A 22 -0.91 25.00 21.20
CA ASP A 22 -0.40 25.21 22.57
C ASP A 22 -0.40 23.92 23.40
N GLN A 23 -0.75 22.78 22.79
CA GLN A 23 -0.87 21.45 23.40
C GLN A 23 -1.85 21.39 24.59
N ALA A 24 -2.67 22.42 24.79
CA ALA A 24 -3.64 22.45 25.87
C ALA A 24 -4.92 21.69 25.48
N ALA A 25 -5.58 21.14 26.49
CA ALA A 25 -6.88 20.50 26.29
C ALA A 25 -7.93 21.54 25.84
N ILE A 26 -8.70 21.19 24.81
CA ILE A 26 -9.83 22.01 24.37
C ILE A 26 -11.00 21.76 25.34
N PRO A 27 -11.53 22.78 26.03
CA PRO A 27 -12.64 22.61 26.97
C PRO A 27 -13.86 21.97 26.32
N HIS A 28 -14.43 20.97 26.98
CA HIS A 28 -15.61 20.20 26.50
C HIS A 28 -15.43 19.56 25.12
N CYS A 29 -14.20 19.30 24.68
CA CYS A 29 -13.93 18.58 23.45
C CYS A 29 -14.39 17.12 23.56
N ARG A 30 -15.10 16.66 22.54
CA ARG A 30 -15.58 15.28 22.39
C ARG A 30 -14.90 14.54 21.25
N GLY A 31 -13.96 15.20 20.56
CA GLY A 31 -13.18 14.67 19.45
C GLY A 31 -13.13 15.67 18.29
N PHE A 32 -12.88 15.17 17.09
CA PHE A 32 -12.62 16.00 15.92
C PHE A 32 -13.41 15.53 14.69
N ALA A 33 -13.92 16.48 13.93
CA ALA A 33 -14.44 16.27 12.59
C ALA A 33 -13.34 16.56 11.57
N ILE A 34 -13.25 15.75 10.52
CA ILE A 34 -12.29 15.94 9.44
C ILE A 34 -13.10 16.34 8.21
N GLU A 35 -12.99 17.60 7.82
CA GLU A 35 -13.53 18.11 6.56
C GLU A 35 -12.52 17.82 5.45
N ARG A 36 -13.03 17.27 4.34
CA ARG A 36 -12.27 16.97 3.13
C ARG A 36 -12.90 17.70 1.95
N THR A 37 -12.07 18.32 1.14
CA THR A 37 -12.41 18.76 -0.21
C THR A 37 -11.68 17.86 -1.19
N ARG A 38 -12.41 17.29 -2.13
CA ARG A 38 -11.85 16.43 -3.19
C ARG A 38 -12.16 17.05 -4.54
N ASN A 39 -11.16 17.18 -5.40
CA ASN A 39 -11.30 17.61 -6.80
C ASN A 39 -12.08 18.93 -6.97
N GLY A 40 -11.94 19.84 -6.01
CA GLY A 40 -12.66 21.12 -5.99
C GLY A 40 -14.17 21.02 -5.69
N GLU A 41 -14.66 19.83 -5.34
CA GLU A 41 -16.06 19.61 -4.95
C GLU A 41 -16.40 20.28 -3.61
N LYS A 42 -17.70 20.31 -3.29
CA LYS A 42 -18.15 20.84 -2.00
C LYS A 42 -17.51 20.03 -0.84
N PRO A 43 -17.00 20.71 0.21
CA PRO A 43 -16.43 20.01 1.36
C PRO A 43 -17.43 19.04 1.99
N ASN A 44 -16.94 17.88 2.41
CA ASN A 44 -17.69 16.89 3.18
C ASN A 44 -16.91 16.44 4.41
N TYR A 45 -17.61 15.90 5.40
CA TYR A 45 -16.97 15.36 6.60
C TYR A 45 -16.71 13.87 6.44
N LEU A 46 -15.48 13.43 6.73
CA LEU A 46 -15.17 12.01 6.90
C LEU A 46 -15.95 11.47 8.10
N HIS A 47 -16.41 10.23 7.99
CA HIS A 47 -17.19 9.58 9.05
C HIS A 47 -16.25 9.01 10.14
N GLY A 48 -16.61 9.22 11.40
CA GLY A 48 -16.15 8.36 12.49
C GLY A 48 -17.09 7.17 12.64
N PHE A 49 -16.55 5.98 12.89
CA PHE A 49 -17.36 4.77 13.10
C PHE A 49 -17.68 4.49 14.58
N VAL A 50 -17.12 5.28 15.50
CA VAL A 50 -17.24 5.03 16.94
C VAL A 50 -18.09 6.13 17.57
N GLY A 51 -19.29 5.74 18.01
CA GLY A 51 -20.19 6.62 18.76
C GLY A 51 -19.78 6.77 20.23
N PHE A 52 -20.67 7.36 21.04
CA PHE A 52 -20.51 7.42 22.49
C PHE A 52 -21.05 6.17 23.18
N SER A 53 -21.87 5.38 22.47
CA SER A 53 -22.35 4.05 22.89
C SER A 53 -22.46 3.09 21.71
N ASP A 54 -22.45 1.79 21.98
CA ASP A 54 -22.58 0.72 20.96
C ASP A 54 -23.95 0.73 20.25
N LYS A 55 -24.95 1.43 20.80
CA LYS A 55 -26.30 1.53 20.23
C LYS A 55 -26.47 2.76 19.33
N ASP A 56 -25.49 3.66 19.31
CA ASP A 56 -25.57 4.88 18.54
C ASP A 56 -25.57 4.55 17.04
N LYS A 57 -26.53 5.11 16.31
CA LYS A 57 -26.64 4.94 14.86
C LYS A 57 -26.00 6.12 14.15
N LEU A 58 -25.13 5.83 13.19
CA LEU A 58 -24.55 6.82 12.29
C LEU A 58 -25.67 7.63 11.62
N ASP A 59 -25.53 8.95 11.65
CA ASP A 59 -26.33 9.89 10.86
C ASP A 59 -25.55 10.23 9.58
N PRO A 60 -25.92 9.68 8.41
CA PRO A 60 -25.19 9.91 7.17
C PRO A 60 -25.17 11.38 6.74
N ASN A 61 -26.15 12.18 7.18
CA ASN A 61 -26.22 13.60 6.85
C ASN A 61 -25.35 14.46 7.81
N ASN A 62 -24.98 13.91 8.97
CA ASN A 62 -24.16 14.61 9.97
C ASN A 62 -23.06 13.69 10.52
N PRO A 63 -22.13 13.19 9.68
CA PRO A 63 -21.09 12.27 10.12
C PRO A 63 -20.15 12.87 11.18
N TRP A 64 -20.04 14.20 11.26
CA TRP A 64 -19.27 14.92 12.28
C TRP A 64 -19.78 14.69 13.72
N LYS A 65 -21.02 14.22 13.92
CA LYS A 65 -21.57 13.86 15.24
C LYS A 65 -20.98 12.59 15.82
N PHE A 66 -20.21 11.85 15.02
CA PHE A 66 -19.38 10.73 15.47
C PHE A 66 -17.92 11.18 15.38
N PRO A 67 -17.48 12.09 16.27
CA PRO A 67 -16.16 12.69 16.15
C PRO A 67 -15.05 11.66 16.35
N VAL A 68 -13.95 11.82 15.64
CA VAL A 68 -12.74 11.03 15.83
C VAL A 68 -12.16 11.37 17.20
N GLN A 69 -12.14 10.40 18.12
CA GLN A 69 -11.62 10.52 19.48
C GLN A 69 -10.13 10.18 19.57
N ARG A 70 -9.35 10.65 18.58
CA ARG A 70 -7.91 10.47 18.46
C ARG A 70 -7.29 11.74 17.86
N TYR A 71 -5.97 11.79 17.81
CA TYR A 71 -5.19 12.86 17.17
C TYR A 71 -4.62 12.45 15.81
N MET A 72 -5.09 11.31 15.28
CA MET A 72 -4.68 10.81 13.97
C MET A 72 -5.83 10.08 13.29
N TRP A 73 -5.81 10.08 11.95
CA TRP A 73 -6.76 9.37 11.10
C TRP A 73 -6.11 8.93 9.79
N TRP A 74 -6.66 7.88 9.19
CA TRP A 74 -6.27 7.41 7.85
C TRP A 74 -7.48 7.50 6.92
N ASP A 75 -7.40 8.34 5.90
CA ASP A 75 -8.39 8.40 4.82
C ASP A 75 -8.07 7.31 3.78
N TYR A 76 -8.83 6.22 3.82
CA TYR A 76 -8.69 5.08 2.92
C TYR A 76 -9.49 5.21 1.62
N ASP A 77 -10.28 6.29 1.47
CA ASP A 77 -11.17 6.50 0.32
C ASP A 77 -10.51 7.32 -0.80
N VAL A 78 -9.26 7.73 -0.61
CA VAL A 78 -8.47 8.48 -1.60
C VAL A 78 -8.11 7.60 -2.79
N LYS A 79 -7.90 8.24 -3.95
CA LYS A 79 -7.50 7.56 -5.19
C LYS A 79 -6.35 8.32 -5.83
N LEU A 80 -5.48 7.60 -6.54
CA LEU A 80 -4.44 8.22 -7.36
C LEU A 80 -5.01 9.33 -8.24
N GLY A 81 -4.33 10.48 -8.24
CA GLY A 81 -4.71 11.66 -9.00
C GLY A 81 -5.78 12.54 -8.33
N ASP A 82 -6.40 12.11 -7.22
CA ASP A 82 -7.28 13.00 -6.46
C ASP A 82 -6.50 14.25 -6.01
N SER A 83 -7.14 15.41 -6.14
CA SER A 83 -6.69 16.69 -5.57
C SER A 83 -7.41 16.92 -4.25
N LEU A 84 -6.71 16.83 -3.13
CA LEU A 84 -7.30 16.88 -1.79
C LEU A 84 -6.88 18.10 -0.99
N GLN A 85 -7.80 18.55 -0.14
CA GLN A 85 -7.52 19.46 0.97
C GLN A 85 -8.25 18.97 2.21
N TYR A 86 -7.67 19.22 3.38
CA TYR A 86 -8.23 18.80 4.65
C TYR A 86 -8.28 19.94 5.65
N ARG A 87 -9.27 19.88 6.53
CA ARG A 87 -9.40 20.76 7.69
C ARG A 87 -9.92 19.96 8.87
N VAL A 88 -9.30 20.11 10.03
CA VAL A 88 -9.73 19.46 11.27
C VAL A 88 -10.47 20.47 12.14
N VAL A 89 -11.68 20.12 12.57
CA VAL A 89 -12.55 20.96 13.37
C VAL A 89 -12.87 20.27 14.70
N PRO A 90 -12.57 20.88 15.86
CA PRO A 90 -12.97 20.31 17.15
C PRO A 90 -14.49 20.22 17.26
N VAL A 91 -14.98 19.08 17.74
CA VAL A 91 -16.39 18.86 18.09
C VAL A 91 -16.50 18.97 19.60
N VAL A 92 -17.29 19.93 20.07
CA VAL A 92 -17.42 20.25 21.50
C VAL A 92 -18.88 20.15 21.93
N GLY A 93 -19.11 19.90 23.22
CA GLY A 93 -20.47 19.85 23.76
C GLY A 93 -20.55 19.21 25.13
N LYS A 94 -21.65 19.50 25.84
CA LYS A 94 -21.91 18.91 27.16
C LYS A 94 -22.14 17.40 27.10
N ASP A 95 -22.76 16.91 26.03
CA ASP A 95 -23.09 15.50 25.79
C ASP A 95 -23.30 15.24 24.28
N LYS A 96 -23.61 13.99 23.90
CA LYS A 96 -23.79 13.55 22.51
C LYS A 96 -24.92 14.27 21.76
N ASP A 97 -25.93 14.75 22.48
CA ASP A 97 -27.13 15.37 21.90
C ASP A 97 -26.97 16.89 21.76
N ASN A 98 -25.87 17.44 22.30
CA ASN A 98 -25.58 18.88 22.36
C ASN A 98 -24.19 19.19 21.80
N LEU A 99 -23.80 18.49 20.73
CA LEU A 99 -22.55 18.70 20.00
C LEU A 99 -22.65 19.84 19.01
N TYR A 100 -21.57 20.60 18.85
CA TYR A 100 -21.40 21.58 17.79
C TYR A 100 -19.94 21.67 17.35
N LEU A 101 -19.74 22.13 16.11
CA LEU A 101 -18.42 22.39 15.53
C LEU A 101 -17.85 23.69 16.11
N LYS A 102 -16.60 23.65 16.59
CA LYS A 102 -15.88 24.84 17.08
C LYS A 102 -14.95 25.39 16.00
N ASP A 103 -15.53 25.95 14.93
CA ASP A 103 -14.79 26.49 13.78
C ASP A 103 -13.66 27.45 14.14
N GLY A 104 -13.86 28.30 15.16
CA GLY A 104 -12.84 29.26 15.62
C GLY A 104 -11.57 28.62 16.20
N LEU A 105 -11.56 27.31 16.44
CA LEU A 105 -10.38 26.53 16.86
C LEU A 105 -9.90 25.56 15.78
N ALA A 106 -10.54 25.53 14.60
CA ALA A 106 -10.17 24.60 13.54
C ALA A 106 -8.74 24.83 13.04
N SER A 107 -8.19 23.83 12.36
CA SER A 107 -6.96 24.02 11.60
C SER A 107 -7.19 24.98 10.44
N ALA A 108 -6.11 25.52 9.89
CA ALA A 108 -6.14 26.03 8.53
C ALA A 108 -6.53 24.90 7.57
N LEU A 109 -7.14 25.27 6.43
CA LEU A 109 -7.29 24.35 5.30
C LEU A 109 -5.90 24.06 4.75
N THR A 110 -5.56 22.79 4.52
CA THR A 110 -4.26 22.46 3.92
C THR A 110 -4.15 23.03 2.50
N PRO A 111 -2.93 23.26 2.01
CA PRO A 111 -2.69 23.39 0.58
C PRO A 111 -3.27 22.18 -0.18
N VAL A 112 -3.56 22.38 -1.47
CA VAL A 112 -3.94 21.29 -2.37
C VAL A 112 -2.79 20.29 -2.45
N MET A 113 -3.08 19.02 -2.21
CA MET A 113 -2.18 17.90 -2.46
C MET A 113 -2.74 17.01 -3.55
N ILE A 114 -1.85 16.43 -4.36
CA ILE A 114 -2.20 15.42 -5.35
C ILE A 114 -1.82 14.06 -4.80
N ILE A 115 -2.76 13.13 -4.79
CA ILE A 115 -2.53 11.76 -4.32
C ILE A 115 -1.66 11.02 -5.34
N THR A 116 -0.50 10.58 -4.90
CA THR A 116 0.52 9.95 -5.74
C THR A 116 1.47 9.09 -4.91
N GLY A 117 2.00 8.02 -5.52
CA GLY A 117 3.12 7.26 -4.94
C GLY A 117 4.48 7.95 -5.14
N GLN A 118 4.56 9.01 -5.97
CA GLN A 118 5.79 9.74 -6.25
C GLN A 118 6.20 10.64 -5.07
N PHE A 119 7.38 10.41 -4.50
CA PHE A 119 7.91 11.23 -3.40
C PHE A 119 8.88 12.31 -3.87
N THR A 120 9.81 11.96 -4.77
CA THR A 120 10.72 12.88 -5.47
C THR A 120 10.74 12.51 -6.95
N PRO A 121 11.31 13.31 -7.88
CA PRO A 121 11.38 12.92 -9.29
C PRO A 121 12.03 11.54 -9.58
N HIS A 122 12.86 11.03 -8.65
CA HIS A 122 13.62 9.79 -8.82
C HIS A 122 13.19 8.67 -7.85
N LEU A 123 12.21 8.91 -6.98
CA LEU A 123 11.77 7.93 -5.98
C LEU A 123 10.25 7.93 -5.84
N SER A 124 9.67 6.75 -6.05
CA SER A 124 8.28 6.44 -5.73
C SER A 124 8.21 5.33 -4.69
N ALA A 125 7.21 5.40 -3.81
CA ALA A 125 6.90 4.39 -2.82
C ALA A 125 5.43 3.98 -2.96
N TYR A 126 5.19 2.68 -3.04
CA TYR A 126 3.86 2.10 -3.20
C TYR A 126 3.65 1.05 -2.13
N PHE A 127 2.41 0.92 -1.68
CA PHE A 127 2.06 0.07 -0.57
C PHE A 127 0.96 -0.89 -1.01
N ASN A 128 0.86 -2.00 -0.30
CA ASN A 128 -0.40 -2.71 -0.28
C ASN A 128 -1.19 -2.29 0.96
N LYS A 129 -2.45 -2.70 1.05
CA LYS A 129 -3.23 -2.48 2.26
C LYS A 129 -2.86 -3.54 3.30
N GLY A 130 -2.91 -4.82 2.94
CA GLY A 130 -2.46 -5.91 3.82
C GLY A 130 -3.21 -6.05 5.16
N ILE A 131 -4.26 -5.25 5.42
CA ILE A 131 -5.01 -5.22 6.69
C ILE A 131 -6.15 -6.23 6.67
N VAL A 132 -5.82 -7.52 6.75
CA VAL A 132 -6.81 -8.62 6.71
C VAL A 132 -7.85 -8.57 7.85
N SER A 133 -7.52 -7.92 8.97
CA SER A 133 -8.41 -7.77 10.13
C SER A 133 -9.41 -6.62 10.00
N ALA A 134 -9.43 -5.89 8.90
CA ALA A 134 -10.33 -4.76 8.72
C ALA A 134 -11.79 -5.23 8.50
N GLN A 135 -12.76 -4.49 9.05
CA GLN A 135 -14.18 -4.83 8.94
C GLN A 135 -14.66 -4.94 7.48
N TRP A 136 -14.08 -4.14 6.57
CA TRP A 136 -14.45 -4.20 5.15
C TRP A 136 -14.03 -5.54 4.51
N VAL A 137 -12.95 -6.16 4.98
CA VAL A 137 -12.53 -7.50 4.54
C VAL A 137 -13.54 -8.53 5.02
N SER A 138 -13.98 -8.46 6.29
CA SER A 138 -15.06 -9.32 6.80
C SER A 138 -16.31 -9.23 5.93
N ARG A 139 -16.76 -8.00 5.61
CA ARG A 139 -17.92 -7.79 4.72
C ARG A 139 -17.72 -8.36 3.32
N ALA A 140 -16.51 -8.25 2.77
CA ALA A 140 -16.17 -8.84 1.48
C ALA A 140 -16.20 -10.39 1.52
N LEU A 141 -15.78 -11.00 2.64
CA LEU A 141 -15.84 -12.44 2.84
C LEU A 141 -17.28 -12.94 3.05
N ASP A 142 -18.15 -12.16 3.71
CA ASP A 142 -19.55 -12.53 3.96
C ASP A 142 -20.37 -12.67 2.66
N VAL A 143 -19.99 -11.94 1.61
CA VAL A 143 -20.64 -11.99 0.28
C VAL A 143 -19.91 -12.88 -0.73
N ALA A 144 -18.79 -13.49 -0.33
CA ALA A 144 -18.03 -14.39 -1.19
C ALA A 144 -18.77 -15.72 -1.45
N PRO A 145 -18.50 -16.41 -2.56
CA PRO A 145 -19.08 -17.73 -2.82
C PRO A 145 -18.81 -18.70 -1.67
N LYS A 146 -19.83 -19.48 -1.28
CA LYS A 146 -19.75 -20.42 -0.15
C LYS A 146 -18.55 -21.36 -0.28
N GLY A 147 -17.78 -21.48 0.81
CA GLY A 147 -16.64 -22.39 0.90
C GLY A 147 -15.32 -21.80 0.43
N GLN A 148 -15.31 -20.62 -0.21
CA GLN A 148 -14.06 -19.93 -0.54
C GLN A 148 -13.43 -19.31 0.71
N LYS A 149 -12.13 -19.52 0.87
CA LYS A 149 -11.31 -18.86 1.87
C LYS A 149 -10.67 -17.63 1.26
N ILE A 150 -10.21 -16.70 2.11
CA ILE A 150 -9.50 -15.50 1.65
C ILE A 150 -8.38 -15.82 0.66
N LYS A 151 -7.61 -16.90 0.91
CA LYS A 151 -6.52 -17.35 0.04
C LYS A 151 -6.97 -17.68 -1.39
N ASP A 152 -8.19 -18.19 -1.56
CA ASP A 152 -8.72 -18.60 -2.86
C ASP A 152 -9.15 -17.35 -3.65
N LEU A 153 -9.76 -16.39 -2.95
CA LEU A 153 -10.16 -15.10 -3.50
C LEU A 153 -8.95 -14.29 -3.97
N ILE A 154 -7.96 -14.08 -3.09
CA ILE A 154 -6.79 -13.27 -3.41
C ILE A 154 -5.83 -13.94 -4.40
N GLY A 155 -5.93 -15.27 -4.56
CA GLY A 155 -5.17 -16.01 -5.57
C GLY A 155 -5.79 -15.97 -6.97
N THR A 156 -7.03 -15.49 -7.08
CA THR A 156 -7.74 -15.33 -8.36
C THR A 156 -7.43 -13.96 -8.95
N VAL A 157 -6.89 -13.92 -10.17
CA VAL A 157 -6.66 -12.69 -10.95
C VAL A 157 -8.01 -11.98 -11.17
N ASP A 158 -7.99 -10.64 -11.17
CA ASP A 158 -9.18 -9.77 -11.30
C ASP A 158 -10.22 -9.92 -10.16
N ASN A 159 -9.87 -10.58 -9.05
CA ASN A 159 -10.74 -10.61 -7.89
C ASN A 159 -10.75 -9.23 -7.18
N PRO A 160 -11.91 -8.61 -6.93
CA PRO A 160 -11.97 -7.30 -6.30
C PRO A 160 -11.30 -7.22 -4.92
N LEU A 161 -11.29 -8.32 -4.14
CA LEU A 161 -10.60 -8.37 -2.85
C LEU A 161 -9.08 -8.40 -3.03
N ARG A 162 -8.58 -9.08 -4.07
CA ARG A 162 -7.16 -9.05 -4.47
C ARG A 162 -6.76 -7.62 -4.84
N ASP A 163 -7.53 -6.99 -5.72
CA ASP A 163 -7.27 -5.64 -6.21
C ASP A 163 -7.23 -4.63 -5.05
N ALA A 164 -8.23 -4.70 -4.17
CA ALA A 164 -8.31 -3.81 -3.00
C ALA A 164 -7.17 -4.04 -2.00
N LEU A 165 -6.81 -5.30 -1.71
CA LEU A 165 -5.78 -5.62 -0.73
C LEU A 165 -4.36 -5.35 -1.23
N SER A 166 -4.13 -5.56 -2.53
CA SER A 166 -2.82 -5.37 -3.16
C SER A 166 -2.42 -3.91 -3.37
N GLY A 167 -3.35 -2.98 -3.15
CA GLY A 167 -3.10 -1.54 -3.20
C GLY A 167 -2.51 -1.08 -4.53
N LEU A 168 -1.75 0.00 -4.49
CA LEU A 168 -1.02 0.50 -5.66
C LEU A 168 0.24 -0.31 -5.95
N LEU A 169 0.78 -1.02 -4.95
CA LEU A 169 2.00 -1.79 -5.11
C LEU A 169 1.94 -2.79 -6.27
N ARG A 170 0.89 -3.63 -6.34
CA ARG A 170 0.77 -4.61 -7.43
C ARG A 170 0.71 -3.98 -8.83
N PRO A 171 -0.22 -3.06 -9.13
CA PRO A 171 -0.30 -2.48 -10.48
C PRO A 171 0.98 -1.73 -10.87
N GLU A 172 1.69 -1.11 -9.94
CA GLU A 172 2.93 -0.37 -10.24
C GLU A 172 4.11 -1.30 -10.51
N ILE A 173 4.22 -2.44 -9.81
CA ILE A 173 5.16 -3.51 -10.18
C ILE A 173 4.85 -4.03 -11.59
N ILE A 174 3.57 -4.29 -11.89
CA ILE A 174 3.16 -4.76 -13.22
C ILE A 174 3.51 -3.72 -14.29
N SER A 175 3.21 -2.44 -14.07
CA SER A 175 3.51 -1.35 -14.99
C SER A 175 5.01 -1.24 -15.26
N LEU A 176 5.84 -1.32 -14.21
CA LEU A 176 7.30 -1.30 -14.36
C LEU A 176 7.80 -2.42 -15.27
N LEU A 177 7.29 -3.64 -15.09
CA LEU A 177 7.67 -4.80 -15.90
C LEU A 177 7.16 -4.67 -17.34
N ASP A 178 5.93 -4.18 -17.53
CA ASP A 178 5.37 -3.95 -18.87
C ASP A 178 6.15 -2.88 -19.64
N ASP A 179 6.49 -1.77 -18.98
CA ASP A 179 7.28 -0.70 -19.58
C ASP A 179 8.70 -1.17 -19.92
N ALA A 180 9.34 -1.93 -19.03
CA ALA A 180 10.63 -2.53 -19.31
C ALA A 180 10.56 -3.46 -20.53
N LYS A 181 9.53 -4.31 -20.62
CA LYS A 181 9.36 -5.24 -21.75
C LYS A 181 9.11 -4.50 -23.06
N LYS A 182 8.21 -3.51 -23.03
CA LYS A 182 7.84 -2.67 -24.18
C LYS A 182 9.07 -1.96 -24.78
N ASN A 183 10.01 -1.56 -23.94
CA ASN A 183 11.26 -0.90 -24.35
C ASN A 183 12.41 -1.86 -24.68
N GLY A 184 12.15 -3.18 -24.74
CA GLY A 184 13.18 -4.19 -25.04
C GLY A 184 14.22 -4.34 -23.93
N GLY A 185 13.86 -3.99 -22.69
CA GLY A 185 14.73 -4.06 -21.53
C GLY A 185 15.00 -5.47 -21.05
N LYS A 186 15.97 -5.57 -20.14
CA LYS A 186 16.41 -6.81 -19.48
C LYS A 186 16.19 -6.70 -17.98
N LEU A 187 15.87 -7.82 -17.34
CA LEU A 187 15.67 -7.88 -15.89
C LEU A 187 16.82 -8.62 -15.22
N PHE A 188 17.25 -8.08 -14.09
CA PHE A 188 18.15 -8.73 -13.14
C PHE A 188 17.48 -8.73 -11.78
N ALA A 189 16.89 -9.86 -11.42
CA ALA A 189 16.05 -10.01 -10.24
C ALA A 189 16.73 -10.92 -9.22
N ALA A 190 16.59 -10.60 -7.93
CA ALA A 190 16.85 -11.49 -6.82
C ALA A 190 15.63 -11.54 -5.91
N LEU A 191 15.00 -12.72 -5.84
CA LEU A 191 13.72 -12.92 -5.16
C LEU A 191 13.80 -14.03 -4.11
N TYR A 192 13.26 -13.73 -2.92
CA TYR A 192 13.18 -14.67 -1.79
C TYR A 192 12.07 -15.72 -1.96
N GLU A 193 10.84 -15.29 -2.18
CA GLU A 193 9.64 -16.13 -2.36
C GLU A 193 8.87 -15.67 -3.60
N LEU A 194 8.40 -16.63 -4.40
CA LEU A 194 7.69 -16.37 -5.65
C LEU A 194 6.53 -17.35 -5.84
N ASN A 195 5.30 -16.87 -5.81
CA ASN A 195 4.13 -17.67 -6.20
C ASN A 195 2.98 -16.85 -6.79
N ASP A 196 3.20 -15.55 -7.03
CA ASP A 196 2.15 -14.70 -7.58
C ASP A 196 1.96 -14.93 -9.10
N PRO A 197 0.75 -15.32 -9.55
CA PRO A 197 0.53 -15.73 -10.93
C PRO A 197 0.74 -14.58 -11.94
N GLU A 198 0.42 -13.35 -11.57
CA GLU A 198 0.60 -12.19 -12.48
C GLU A 198 2.08 -11.85 -12.61
N LEU A 199 2.82 -11.80 -11.50
CA LEU A 199 4.25 -11.49 -11.53
C LEU A 199 5.05 -12.59 -12.23
N ILE A 200 4.70 -13.87 -12.01
CA ILE A 200 5.29 -15.00 -12.75
C ILE A 200 5.06 -14.82 -14.25
N ALA A 201 3.81 -14.57 -14.67
CA ALA A 201 3.48 -14.37 -16.08
C ALA A 201 4.27 -13.21 -16.70
N LYS A 202 4.46 -12.10 -15.97
CA LYS A 202 5.27 -10.95 -16.42
C LYS A 202 6.73 -11.33 -16.61
N LEU A 203 7.35 -12.04 -15.66
CA LEU A 203 8.73 -12.51 -15.78
C LEU A 203 8.92 -13.41 -17.01
N GLU A 204 7.98 -14.33 -17.26
CA GLU A 204 8.04 -15.24 -18.42
C GLU A 204 8.05 -14.49 -19.76
N THR A 205 7.41 -13.32 -19.87
CA THR A 205 7.39 -12.53 -21.11
C THR A 205 8.78 -12.05 -21.57
N PHE A 206 9.74 -11.95 -20.65
CA PHE A 206 11.11 -11.56 -20.96
C PHE A 206 11.94 -12.71 -21.53
N GLY A 207 11.51 -13.97 -21.36
CA GLY A 207 12.27 -15.13 -21.78
C GLY A 207 13.70 -15.10 -21.24
N GLN A 208 14.68 -15.23 -22.13
CA GLN A 208 16.10 -15.23 -21.76
C GLN A 208 16.63 -13.86 -21.31
N ASP A 209 15.87 -12.77 -21.47
CA ASP A 209 16.24 -11.44 -20.94
C ASP A 209 15.84 -11.25 -19.48
N CYS A 210 15.13 -12.21 -18.86
CA CYS A 210 14.96 -12.28 -17.42
C CYS A 210 16.04 -13.14 -16.79
N ASN A 211 16.90 -12.52 -15.98
CA ASN A 211 17.96 -13.14 -15.21
C ASN A 211 17.55 -13.13 -13.74
N LEU A 212 17.06 -14.28 -13.25
CA LEU A 212 16.42 -14.42 -11.95
C LEU A 212 17.26 -15.27 -11.00
N ILE A 213 17.80 -14.66 -9.96
CA ILE A 213 18.26 -15.37 -8.76
C ILE A 213 17.03 -15.67 -7.92
N LEU A 214 16.74 -16.96 -7.70
CA LEU A 214 15.60 -17.39 -6.88
C LEU A 214 16.09 -18.16 -5.66
N ALA A 215 15.82 -17.63 -4.48
CA ALA A 215 16.12 -18.29 -3.22
C ALA A 215 15.14 -19.45 -2.94
N ASN A 216 15.38 -20.21 -1.89
CA ASN A 216 14.55 -21.33 -1.45
C ASN A 216 13.28 -20.91 -0.67
N GLY A 217 13.13 -19.62 -0.34
CA GLY A 217 12.06 -19.12 0.53
C GLY A 217 12.30 -19.48 2.01
N ALA A 218 11.22 -19.54 2.78
CA ALA A 218 11.29 -19.87 4.20
C ALA A 218 11.85 -21.27 4.46
N PHE A 219 12.81 -21.35 5.39
CA PHE A 219 13.40 -22.60 5.87
C PHE A 219 12.38 -23.39 6.70
N LYS A 220 11.89 -24.51 6.16
CA LYS A 220 10.83 -25.35 6.77
C LYS A 220 11.16 -26.85 6.63
N PRO A 221 12.06 -27.41 7.46
CA PRO A 221 12.42 -28.82 7.37
C PRO A 221 11.19 -29.75 7.43
N PRO A 222 11.16 -30.86 6.66
CA PRO A 222 12.25 -31.38 5.81
C PRO A 222 12.30 -30.75 4.40
N ASP A 223 11.29 -29.97 3.99
CA ASP A 223 11.24 -29.36 2.66
C ASP A 223 11.64 -27.88 2.72
N ASN A 224 12.90 -27.62 2.40
CA ASN A 224 13.50 -26.31 2.55
C ASN A 224 13.42 -25.45 1.27
N ASP A 225 12.71 -25.85 0.21
CA ASP A 225 12.53 -25.02 -1.01
C ASP A 225 11.06 -24.83 -1.35
N GLU A 226 10.44 -23.79 -0.77
CA GLU A 226 9.06 -23.39 -1.06
C GLU A 226 8.87 -23.01 -2.54
N ASN A 227 9.94 -22.61 -3.23
CA ASN A 227 9.93 -22.25 -4.64
C ASN A 227 10.24 -23.45 -5.57
N LYS A 228 10.42 -24.68 -5.07
CA LYS A 228 10.89 -25.83 -5.86
C LYS A 228 10.09 -26.07 -7.14
N ALA A 229 8.77 -26.07 -7.03
CA ALA A 229 7.88 -26.33 -8.16
C ALA A 229 7.96 -25.20 -9.21
N ILE A 230 7.86 -23.94 -8.78
CA ILE A 230 7.90 -22.79 -9.70
C ILE A 230 9.29 -22.61 -10.32
N ARG A 231 10.36 -22.87 -9.57
CA ARG A 231 11.74 -22.88 -10.06
C ARG A 231 11.91 -23.83 -11.24
N ALA A 232 11.36 -25.04 -11.12
CA ALA A 232 11.43 -26.03 -12.20
C ALA A 232 10.72 -25.55 -13.47
N VAL A 233 9.56 -24.89 -13.33
CA VAL A 233 8.83 -24.28 -14.46
C VAL A 233 9.64 -23.14 -15.08
N LEU A 234 10.09 -22.17 -14.26
CA LEU A 234 10.79 -20.97 -14.74
C LEU A 234 12.13 -21.27 -15.42
N LYS A 235 12.85 -22.32 -15.01
CA LYS A 235 14.07 -22.77 -15.70
C LYS A 235 13.85 -23.12 -17.17
N THR A 236 12.61 -23.42 -17.57
CA THR A 236 12.25 -23.69 -18.98
C THR A 236 11.89 -22.43 -19.77
N LYS A 237 11.73 -21.28 -19.09
CA LYS A 237 11.20 -20.03 -19.65
C LYS A 237 12.21 -18.89 -19.62
N VAL A 238 12.92 -18.73 -18.50
CA VAL A 238 13.84 -17.62 -18.22
C VAL A 238 15.18 -18.14 -17.71
N ARG A 239 16.18 -17.26 -17.53
CA ARG A 239 17.47 -17.64 -16.93
C ARG A 239 17.34 -17.63 -15.42
N VAL A 240 17.24 -18.81 -14.81
CA VAL A 240 17.15 -18.95 -13.34
C VAL A 240 18.48 -19.39 -12.76
N PHE A 241 18.93 -18.70 -11.72
CA PHE A 241 20.08 -19.00 -10.89
C PHE A 241 19.61 -19.42 -9.50
N ASP A 242 20.08 -20.56 -9.01
CA ASP A 242 19.65 -21.08 -7.73
C ASP A 242 20.47 -20.48 -6.58
N ARG A 243 19.79 -19.88 -5.59
CA ARG A 243 20.40 -19.42 -4.33
C ARG A 243 19.83 -20.20 -3.16
N ILE A 244 20.18 -21.49 -3.08
CA ILE A 244 19.69 -22.39 -2.02
C ILE A 244 20.58 -22.27 -0.79
N VAL A 245 20.01 -21.84 0.33
CA VAL A 245 20.69 -21.82 1.64
C VAL A 245 20.26 -23.02 2.48
N SER A 246 21.23 -23.69 3.10
CA SER A 246 21.04 -24.95 3.84
C SER A 246 21.03 -24.81 5.37
N SER A 247 21.20 -23.59 5.88
CA SER A 247 21.19 -23.25 7.31
C SER A 247 20.02 -22.32 7.62
N GLY A 248 19.75 -22.02 8.91
CA GLY A 248 18.67 -21.12 9.34
C GLY A 248 18.82 -19.64 8.93
N HIS A 249 19.70 -19.33 7.98
CA HIS A 249 19.80 -18.01 7.35
C HIS A 249 18.93 -17.97 6.09
N PHE A 250 18.36 -16.80 5.78
CA PHE A 250 17.51 -16.60 4.60
C PHE A 250 18.23 -15.75 3.55
N ALA A 251 18.19 -16.18 2.29
CA ALA A 251 18.56 -15.33 1.14
C ALA A 251 17.38 -14.39 0.81
N HIS A 252 17.26 -13.31 1.59
CA HIS A 252 16.01 -12.57 1.76
C HIS A 252 15.82 -11.38 0.79
N ASP A 253 16.47 -11.38 -0.37
CA ASP A 253 16.39 -10.27 -1.32
C ASP A 253 15.01 -10.16 -1.99
N LYS A 254 14.56 -8.93 -2.24
CA LYS A 254 13.38 -8.62 -3.04
C LYS A 254 13.70 -7.41 -3.92
N PHE A 255 14.44 -7.62 -5.00
CA PHE A 255 14.70 -6.54 -5.94
C PHE A 255 14.70 -6.99 -7.40
N VAL A 256 14.44 -6.03 -8.29
CA VAL A 256 14.54 -6.16 -9.74
C VAL A 256 15.20 -4.92 -10.30
N VAL A 257 16.39 -5.09 -10.90
CA VAL A 257 17.02 -4.06 -11.72
C VAL A 257 16.46 -4.16 -13.13
N VAL A 258 15.98 -3.03 -13.63
CA VAL A 258 15.56 -2.85 -15.02
C VAL A 258 16.73 -2.23 -15.78
N CYS A 259 17.19 -2.94 -16.80
CA CYS A 259 18.22 -2.48 -17.72
C CYS A 259 17.62 -2.24 -19.12
N ASP A 260 18.30 -1.43 -19.93
CA ASP A 260 18.02 -1.37 -21.36
C ASP A 260 18.46 -2.66 -22.10
N SER A 261 18.27 -2.69 -23.41
CA SER A 261 18.67 -3.83 -24.26
C SER A 261 20.18 -4.10 -24.28
N ASN A 262 21.01 -3.11 -23.92
CA ASN A 262 22.47 -3.19 -23.83
C ASN A 262 22.98 -3.48 -22.40
N ARG A 263 22.09 -3.84 -21.47
CA ARG A 263 22.42 -4.10 -20.05
C ARG A 263 22.87 -2.86 -19.28
N LYS A 264 22.51 -1.65 -19.73
CA LYS A 264 22.71 -0.43 -18.94
C LYS A 264 21.61 -0.33 -17.88
N PRO A 265 21.92 -0.26 -16.57
CA PRO A 265 20.91 -0.14 -15.54
C PRO A 265 20.20 1.22 -15.61
N LEU A 266 18.89 1.19 -15.45
CA LEU A 266 18.03 2.36 -15.52
C LEU A 266 17.34 2.63 -14.19
N LYS A 267 16.70 1.61 -13.64
CA LYS A 267 15.88 1.71 -12.42
C LYS A 267 16.03 0.44 -11.59
N VAL A 268 15.70 0.55 -10.31
CA VAL A 268 15.54 -0.62 -9.44
C VAL A 268 14.21 -0.55 -8.72
N LEU A 269 13.50 -1.68 -8.70
CA LEU A 269 12.43 -1.96 -7.76
C LEU A 269 13.02 -2.71 -6.58
N THR A 270 12.81 -2.24 -5.36
CA THR A 270 13.15 -2.95 -4.13
C THR A 270 12.07 -2.74 -3.06
N GLY A 271 12.22 -3.29 -1.86
CA GLY A 271 11.28 -3.08 -0.76
C GLY A 271 11.14 -4.31 0.13
N SER A 272 10.05 -4.36 0.90
CA SER A 272 9.78 -5.48 1.82
C SER A 272 9.03 -6.65 1.15
N THR A 273 8.49 -6.44 -0.04
CA THR A 273 7.46 -7.30 -0.65
C THR A 273 8.02 -8.59 -1.23
N ASN A 274 7.65 -9.72 -0.66
CA ASN A 274 7.78 -11.01 -1.34
C ASN A 274 6.81 -11.08 -2.52
N TRP A 275 7.25 -11.67 -3.64
CA TRP A 275 6.47 -11.77 -4.88
C TRP A 275 5.49 -12.96 -4.81
N THR A 276 4.69 -12.95 -3.75
CA THR A 276 3.70 -13.98 -3.43
C THR A 276 2.31 -13.37 -3.32
N ILE A 277 1.30 -14.20 -3.52
CA ILE A 277 -0.11 -13.82 -3.34
C ILE A 277 -0.34 -13.19 -1.96
N THR A 278 0.24 -13.78 -0.92
CA THR A 278 0.13 -13.30 0.48
C THR A 278 1.02 -12.10 0.76
N GLY A 279 2.22 -12.03 0.16
CA GLY A 279 3.10 -10.87 0.25
C GLY A 279 2.44 -9.62 -0.32
N LEU A 280 1.74 -9.76 -1.45
CA LEU A 280 1.00 -8.67 -2.07
C LEU A 280 -0.32 -8.34 -1.37
N CYS A 281 -1.02 -9.30 -0.76
CA CYS A 281 -2.41 -9.04 -0.30
C CYS A 281 -2.61 -9.07 1.22
N THR A 282 -1.79 -9.77 2.00
CA THR A 282 -2.12 -10.10 3.41
C THR A 282 -1.09 -9.66 4.43
N GLN A 283 0.00 -9.04 3.98
CA GLN A 283 1.08 -8.54 4.81
C GLN A 283 1.23 -7.04 4.53
N ALA A 284 1.47 -6.21 5.54
CA ALA A 284 1.75 -4.80 5.30
C ALA A 284 3.16 -4.65 4.68
N ASN A 285 3.22 -4.29 3.41
CA ASN A 285 4.42 -4.32 2.59
C ASN A 285 4.53 -3.07 1.71
N ASN A 286 5.75 -2.81 1.24
CA ASN A 286 6.05 -1.72 0.31
C ASN A 286 6.91 -2.18 -0.87
N GLY A 287 6.85 -1.38 -1.93
CA GLY A 287 7.78 -1.39 -3.05
C GLY A 287 8.25 0.03 -3.35
N LEU A 288 9.55 0.18 -3.55
CA LEU A 288 10.22 1.41 -3.91
C LEU A 288 10.69 1.28 -5.34
N ILE A 289 10.29 2.22 -6.20
CA ILE A 289 10.84 2.34 -7.55
C ILE A 289 11.79 3.54 -7.53
N ILE A 290 13.06 3.25 -7.77
CA ILE A 290 14.15 4.24 -7.79
C ILE A 290 14.60 4.41 -9.23
N ASP A 291 14.29 5.56 -9.82
CA ASP A 291 14.66 5.96 -11.18
C ASP A 291 16.00 6.71 -11.17
N ASP A 292 17.03 6.00 -10.74
CA ASP A 292 18.41 6.50 -10.66
C ASP A 292 19.38 5.41 -11.19
N PRO A 293 20.05 5.64 -12.32
CA PRO A 293 21.01 4.69 -12.90
C PRO A 293 22.17 4.32 -11.97
N ALA A 294 22.62 5.23 -11.09
CA ALA A 294 23.72 4.95 -10.17
C ALA A 294 23.28 3.97 -9.07
N VAL A 295 22.10 4.20 -8.49
CA VAL A 295 21.52 3.25 -7.51
C VAL A 295 21.22 1.91 -8.18
N ALA A 296 20.66 1.94 -9.40
CA ALA A 296 20.40 0.71 -10.14
C ALA A 296 21.69 -0.06 -10.48
N GLN A 297 22.82 0.62 -10.69
CA GLN A 297 24.13 0.01 -10.88
C GLN A 297 24.60 -0.69 -9.60
N ASP A 298 24.47 -0.09 -8.42
CA ASP A 298 24.85 -0.72 -7.15
C ASP A 298 24.11 -2.06 -6.94
N PHE A 299 22.81 -2.10 -7.26
CA PHE A 299 22.03 -3.35 -7.20
C PHE A 299 22.44 -4.36 -8.29
N LEU A 300 22.82 -3.88 -9.48
CA LEU A 300 23.29 -4.75 -10.56
C LEU A 300 24.67 -5.36 -10.25
N ASP A 301 25.54 -4.63 -9.54
CA ASP A 301 26.84 -5.12 -9.10
C ASP A 301 26.71 -6.12 -7.94
N ALA A 302 25.68 -5.95 -7.09
CA ALA A 302 25.34 -6.90 -6.05
C ALA A 302 24.67 -8.19 -6.58
N TRP A 303 24.05 -8.13 -7.76
CA TRP A 303 23.42 -9.26 -8.46
C TRP A 303 24.46 -10.14 -9.15
#